data_AF-A0A9W8HX67-F1
#
_entry.id   AF-A0A9W8HX67-F1
#
_cell.length_a   1.000
_cell.length_b   1.000
_cell.length_c   1.000
_cell.angle_alpha   90.00
_cell.angle_beta   90.00
_cell.angle_gamma   90.00
#
_symmetry.space_group_name_H-M   'P 1'
#
loop_
_entity.id
_entity.type
_entity.pdbx_description
1 polymer ?
#
loop_
_entity_poly.entity_id
_entity_poly.type
_entity_poly.pdbx_seq_one_letter_code
_entity_poly.pdbx_strand_id
1 'polypeptide(L)'
;FWQQHFEDNGGSTMDFICRDATGISGSESERRIAFTKPTLDIKARVLQATPSGSAPDEVQQALRFANLLERCLELSPEKRITPIAALRHPFFAQL
;
A
#
# COMPACT_ATOMS: atom_id res chain seq x y z
N PHE A 1 23.56 -5.92 -4.61
CA PHE A 1 22.54 -4.94 -4.18
C PHE A 1 21.28 -5.60 -3.63
N TRP A 2 20.63 -6.57 -4.30
CA TRP A 2 19.39 -7.17 -3.78
C TRP A 2 19.56 -8.03 -2.51
N GLN A 3 20.70 -8.73 -2.38
CA GLN A 3 21.05 -9.59 -1.23
C GLN A 3 21.12 -8.85 0.12
N GLN A 4 21.17 -7.51 0.11
CA GLN A 4 21.16 -6.69 1.33
C GLN A 4 19.73 -6.43 1.85
N HIS A 5 18.73 -6.74 1.04
CA HIS A 5 17.32 -6.45 1.33
C HIS A 5 16.45 -7.71 1.34
N PHE A 6 16.95 -8.81 0.78
CA PHE A 6 16.23 -10.06 0.69
C PHE A 6 17.17 -11.23 0.98
N GLU A 7 16.68 -12.16 1.78
CA GLU A 7 17.36 -13.39 2.15
C GLU A 7 16.68 -14.58 1.47
N ASP A 8 17.49 -15.46 0.89
CA ASP A 8 17.02 -16.75 0.39
C ASP A 8 16.96 -17.75 1.55
N ASN A 9 15.76 -18.22 1.88
CA ASN A 9 15.53 -19.14 3.00
C ASN A 9 15.54 -20.62 2.53
N GLY A 10 16.14 -20.92 1.38
CA GLY A 10 16.30 -22.29 0.87
C GLY A 10 15.03 -22.89 0.27
N GLY A 11 14.05 -22.05 -0.10
CA GLY A 11 12.78 -22.44 -0.73
C GLY A 11 12.45 -21.60 -1.97
N SER A 12 11.20 -21.66 -2.47
CA SER A 12 10.76 -20.90 -3.65
C SER A 12 10.45 -19.41 -3.38
N THR A 13 10.74 -18.90 -2.18
CA THR A 13 10.34 -17.55 -1.73
C THR A 13 11.49 -16.83 -1.04
N MET A 14 11.52 -15.51 -1.17
CA MET A 14 12.52 -14.64 -0.55
C MET A 14 11.91 -13.91 0.64
N ASP A 15 12.64 -13.88 1.76
CA ASP A 15 12.24 -13.10 2.94
C ASP A 15 12.81 -11.69 2.85
N PHE A 16 12.00 -10.67 3.18
CA PHE A 16 12.47 -9.29 3.22
C PHE A 16 13.23 -9.02 4.52
N ILE A 17 14.40 -8.40 4.40
CA ILE A 17 15.23 -7.96 5.52
C ILE A 17 14.79 -6.54 5.89
N CYS A 18 13.92 -6.44 6.89
CA CYS A 18 13.45 -5.19 7.44
C CYS A 18 14.47 -4.66 8.46
N ARG A 19 14.94 -3.43 8.26
CA ARG A 19 15.86 -2.74 9.16
C ARG A 19 15.12 -1.60 9.86
N ASP A 20 14.87 -1.79 11.15
CA ASP A 20 14.21 -0.81 11.99
C ASP A 20 15.24 -0.23 12.99
N ALA A 21 15.24 1.09 13.14
CA ALA A 21 15.98 1.73 14.23
C ALA A 21 15.26 1.45 15.56
N THR A 22 15.94 0.81 16.50
CA THR A 22 15.36 0.47 17.80
C THR A 22 15.77 1.47 18.87
N GLY A 23 14.76 2.02 19.56
CA GLY A 23 14.93 2.84 20.75
C GLY A 23 15.57 4.21 20.53
N ILE A 24 15.87 4.87 21.65
CA ILE A 24 16.49 6.22 21.72
C ILE A 24 17.99 6.20 21.36
N SER A 25 18.60 5.00 21.36
CA SER A 25 20.04 4.79 21.18
C SER A 25 20.47 4.65 19.70
N GLY A 26 19.53 4.53 18.76
CA GLY A 26 19.84 4.41 17.33
C GLY A 26 20.41 3.06 16.89
N SER A 27 20.33 2.02 17.72
CA SER A 27 20.79 0.68 17.34
C SER A 27 19.89 0.08 16.25
N GLU A 28 20.49 -0.33 15.14
CA GLU A 28 19.78 -0.95 14.01
C GLU A 28 19.45 -2.41 14.35
N SER A 29 18.19 -2.80 14.17
CA SER A 29 17.74 -4.19 14.32
C SER A 29 17.25 -4.72 12.98
N GLU A 30 17.57 -5.98 12.69
CA GLU A 30 17.11 -6.68 11.50
C GLU A 30 16.01 -7.69 11.84
N ARG A 31 14.88 -7.61 11.12
CA ARG A 31 13.77 -8.55 11.18
C ARG A 31 13.51 -9.15 9.80
N ARG A 32 13.44 -10.48 9.72
CA ARG A 32 13.03 -11.20 8.50
C ARG A 32 11.51 -11.20 8.40
N ILE A 33 10.98 -10.78 7.26
CA ILE A 33 9.54 -10.70 7.01
C ILE A 33 9.21 -11.58 5.80
N ALA A 34 8.52 -12.69 6.07
CA ALA A 34 7.89 -13.51 5.04
C ALA A 34 6.53 -12.89 4.67
N PHE A 35 6.44 -12.30 3.47
CA PHE A 35 5.17 -11.77 2.98
C PHE A 35 4.25 -12.90 2.51
N THR A 36 3.22 -13.19 3.29
CA THR A 36 2.22 -14.23 2.95
C THR A 36 0.95 -13.64 2.36
N LYS A 37 0.62 -12.39 2.71
CA LYS A 37 -0.53 -11.66 2.19
C LYS A 37 -0.38 -10.14 2.42
N PRO A 38 -1.13 -9.31 1.68
CA PRO A 38 -1.28 -7.90 2.03
C PRO A 38 -1.81 -7.76 3.46
N THR A 39 -1.15 -6.92 4.26
CA THR A 39 -1.53 -6.64 5.66
C THR A 39 -2.32 -5.35 5.80
N LEU A 40 -2.38 -4.54 4.74
CA LEU A 40 -3.02 -3.22 4.74
C LEU A 40 -4.12 -3.17 3.68
N ASP A 41 -5.37 -3.16 4.15
CA ASP A 41 -6.55 -2.93 3.32
C ASP A 41 -6.73 -1.42 3.10
N ILE A 42 -6.49 -0.97 1.87
CA ILE A 42 -6.52 0.46 1.51
C ILE A 42 -7.93 1.02 1.70
N LYS A 43 -8.96 0.27 1.29
CA LYS A 43 -10.36 0.67 1.45
C LYS A 43 -10.72 0.91 2.91
N ALA A 44 -10.38 -0.01 3.81
CA ALA A 44 -10.61 0.13 5.23
C ALA A 44 -9.84 1.33 5.81
N ARG A 45 -8.60 1.56 5.37
CA ARG A 45 -7.80 2.73 5.79
C ARG A 45 -8.46 4.05 5.42
N VAL A 46 -8.91 4.17 4.17
CA VAL A 46 -9.56 5.39 3.67
C VAL A 46 -10.89 5.63 4.38
N LEU A 47 -11.69 4.58 4.59
CA LEU A 47 -12.96 4.69 5.32
C LEU A 47 -12.74 5.07 6.80
N GLN A 48 -11.71 4.53 7.45
CA GLN A 48 -11.34 4.93 8.82
C GLN A 48 -10.90 6.39 8.92
N ALA A 49 -10.29 6.93 7.87
CA ALA A 49 -9.90 8.34 7.79
C ALA A 49 -11.06 9.25 7.34
N THR A 50 -12.18 8.69 6.88
CA THR A 50 -13.37 9.46 6.50
C THR A 50 -14.12 9.87 7.77
N PRO A 51 -14.48 11.16 7.95
CA PRO A 51 -15.17 11.61 9.15
C PRO A 51 -16.46 10.84 9.44
N SER A 52 -16.66 10.48 10.70
CA SER A 52 -17.91 9.89 11.16
C SER A 52 -19.07 10.87 10.91
N GLY A 53 -20.14 10.39 10.27
CA GLY A 53 -21.32 11.21 9.94
C GLY A 53 -21.25 11.91 8.58
N SER A 54 -20.22 11.65 7.77
CA SER A 54 -20.16 12.09 6.37
C SER A 54 -21.41 11.69 5.58
N ALA A 55 -21.81 12.55 4.65
CA ALA A 55 -22.95 12.30 3.78
C ALA A 55 -22.69 11.05 2.89
N PRO A 56 -23.75 10.35 2.44
CA PRO A 56 -23.59 9.15 1.59
C PRO A 56 -22.72 9.40 0.36
N ASP A 57 -22.82 10.57 -0.26
CA ASP A 57 -22.02 10.94 -1.44
C ASP A 57 -20.53 11.11 -1.12
N GLU A 58 -20.19 11.67 0.05
CA GLU A 58 -18.79 11.78 0.50
C GLU A 58 -18.19 10.39 0.77
N VAL A 59 -18.98 9.49 1.37
CA VAL A 59 -18.55 8.09 1.59
C VAL A 59 -18.35 7.37 0.26
N GLN A 60 -19.24 7.57 -0.72
CA GLN A 60 -19.05 7.03 -2.07
C GLN A 60 -17.80 7.61 -2.75
N GLN A 61 -17.52 8.89 -2.55
CA GLN A 61 -16.33 9.52 -3.09
C GLN A 61 -15.05 8.98 -2.42
N ALA A 62 -15.08 8.71 -1.12
CA ALA A 62 -13.99 8.03 -0.41
C ALA A 62 -13.75 6.61 -0.94
N LEU A 63 -14.80 5.86 -1.27
CA LEU A 63 -14.68 4.54 -1.91
C LEU A 63 -14.05 4.62 -3.29
N ARG A 64 -14.42 5.61 -4.11
CA ARG A 64 -13.79 5.86 -5.42
C ARG A 64 -12.32 6.26 -5.26
N PHE A 65 -12.00 7.01 -4.22
CA PHE A 65 -10.63 7.38 -3.90
C PHE A 65 -9.79 6.15 -3.52
N ALA A 66 -10.31 5.29 -2.64
CA ALA A 66 -9.65 4.03 -2.29
C ALA A 66 -9.35 3.17 -3.52
N ASN A 67 -10.31 3.04 -4.44
CA ASN A 67 -10.10 2.29 -5.67
C ASN A 67 -9.03 2.90 -6.59
N LEU A 68 -8.96 4.24 -6.69
CA LEU A 68 -7.89 4.91 -7.41
C LEU A 68 -6.52 4.59 -6.79
N LEU A 69 -6.41 4.68 -5.46
CA LEU A 69 -5.17 4.39 -4.74
C LEU A 69 -4.72 2.94 -4.93
N GLU A 70 -5.62 1.97 -4.86
CA GLU A 70 -5.31 0.56 -5.12
C GLU A 70 -4.63 0.37 -6.48
N ARG A 71 -5.14 1.05 -7.52
CA ARG A 71 -4.59 0.95 -8.87
C ARG A 71 -3.29 1.75 -9.05
N CYS A 72 -3.11 2.84 -8.31
CA CYS A 72 -1.89 3.65 -8.31
C CYS A 72 -0.75 3.00 -7.53
N LEU A 73 -1.06 2.26 -6.46
CA LEU A 73 -0.09 1.66 -5.53
C LEU A 73 0.20 0.18 -5.84
N GLU A 74 -0.24 -0.30 -7.00
CA GLU A 74 0.13 -1.61 -7.51
C GLU A 74 1.66 -1.76 -7.54
N LEU A 75 2.14 -2.86 -6.95
CA LEU A 75 3.55 -3.14 -6.76
C LEU A 75 4.22 -3.41 -8.11
N SER A 76 3.52 -4.14 -8.98
CA SER A 76 3.99 -4.46 -10.33
C SER A 76 3.85 -3.23 -11.22
N PRO A 77 4.93 -2.59 -11.68
CA PRO A 77 4.85 -1.35 -12.45
C PRO A 77 4.00 -1.47 -13.71
N GLU A 78 4.03 -2.63 -14.36
CA GLU A 78 3.28 -2.94 -15.57
C GLU A 78 1.76 -3.07 -15.35
N LYS A 79 1.32 -3.35 -14.11
CA LYS A 79 -0.09 -3.42 -13.73
C LYS A 79 -0.61 -2.10 -13.14
N ARG A 80 0.30 -1.18 -12.81
CA ARG A 80 -0.05 0.14 -12.27
C ARG A 80 -0.85 0.94 -13.30
N ILE A 81 -1.86 1.67 -12.83
CA ILE A 81 -2.65 2.54 -13.69
C ILE A 81 -1.77 3.59 -14.38
N THR A 82 -2.04 3.86 -15.66
CA THR A 82 -1.34 4.92 -16.39
C THR A 82 -1.89 6.29 -16.00
N PRO A 83 -1.10 7.38 -16.15
CA PRO A 83 -1.57 8.73 -15.85
C PRO A 83 -2.86 9.10 -16.60
N ILE A 84 -2.95 8.75 -17.88
CA ILE A 84 -4.14 9.01 -18.72
C ILE A 84 -5.36 8.25 -18.20
N ALA A 85 -5.19 6.99 -17.79
CA ALA A 85 -6.29 6.21 -17.23
C ALA A 85 -6.71 6.71 -15.84
N ALA A 86 -5.78 7.21 -15.02
CA ALA A 86 -6.07 7.80 -13.72
C ALA A 86 -6.90 9.09 -13.84
N LEU A 87 -6.58 9.96 -14.81
CA LEU A 87 -7.37 11.17 -15.07
C LEU A 87 -8.81 10.86 -15.50
N ARG A 88 -9.06 9.68 -16.09
CA ARG A 88 -10.39 9.20 -16.48
C ARG A 88 -11.11 8.42 -15.38
N HIS A 89 -10.52 8.31 -14.18
CA HIS A 89 -11.09 7.52 -13.09
C HIS A 89 -12.39 8.15 -12.55
N PRO A 90 -13.41 7.35 -12.15
CA PRO A 90 -14.67 7.86 -11.59
C PRO A 90 -14.52 8.78 -10.38
N PHE A 91 -13.39 8.71 -9.67
CA PHE A 91 -13.07 9.64 -8.59
C PHE A 91 -13.06 11.11 -9.06
N PHE A 92 -12.62 11.37 -10.29
CA PHE A 92 -12.56 12.72 -10.86
C PHE A 92 -13.79 13.09 -11.70
N ALA A 93 -14.75 12.18 -11.91
CA ALA A 93 -15.88 12.38 -12.82
C ALA A 93 -16.96 13.36 -12.31
N GLN A 94 -16.87 13.81 -11.06
CA GLN A 94 -17.78 14.78 -10.44
C GLN A 94 -17.14 16.16 -10.21
N LEU A 95 -15.92 16.38 -10.73
CA LEU A 95 -15.28 17.70 -10.75
C LEU A 95 -15.83 18.58 -11.88
#